data_AF-A0A5B1REB3-F1
#
_entry.id   AF-A0A5B1REB3-F1
#
_cell.length_a   1.000
_cell.length_b   1.000
_cell.length_c   1.000
_cell.angle_alpha   90.00
_cell.angle_beta   90.00
_cell.angle_gamma   90.00
#
_symmetry.space_group_name_H-M   'P 1'
#
loop_
_entity.id
_entity.type
_entity.pdbx_description
1 polymer ?
#
loop_
_entity_poly.entity_id
_entity_poly.type
_entity_poly.pdbx_seq_one_letter_code
_entity_poly.pdbx_strand_id
1 'polypeptide(L)'
;MYDFYLSVQHRTDGMGLNKPASRYRQFSIAIREWQCLQMLKRAGRAHYPDGINTMPPGGLAVECPACPRPDWNLPADWEQRPEGAQWLYEESVSMDACFKPKLKAHGLQDLELMPGWLYFVEDEKYHTFIGTHVEEQERGSCDSQFAAILKAKTLRTHGYSVSGPIRKKPKLGSS
;
A
#
# COMPACT_ATOMS: atom_id res chain seq x y z
N MET A 1 -13.19 7.16 10.61
CA MET A 1 -13.57 8.25 9.69
C MET A 1 -15.08 8.41 9.60
N TYR A 2 -15.81 7.31 9.36
CA TYR A 2 -17.28 7.30 9.38
C TYR A 2 -17.88 7.81 10.69
N ASP A 3 -17.41 7.35 11.84
CA ASP A 3 -17.96 7.80 13.14
C ASP A 3 -17.71 9.28 13.41
N PHE A 4 -16.57 9.82 12.96
CA PHE A 4 -16.30 11.25 13.02
C PHE A 4 -17.24 12.05 12.10
N TYR A 5 -17.49 11.55 10.89
CA TYR A 5 -18.46 12.17 10.00
C TYR A 5 -19.87 12.15 10.62
N LEU A 6 -20.29 11.02 11.21
CA LEU A 6 -21.56 10.94 11.93
C LEU A 6 -21.62 11.87 13.12
N SER A 7 -20.54 12.02 13.89
CA SER A 7 -20.54 12.94 15.03
C SER A 7 -20.70 14.40 14.60
N VAL A 8 -20.11 14.81 13.47
CA VAL A 8 -20.34 16.13 12.86
C VAL A 8 -21.79 16.29 12.42
N GLN A 9 -22.38 15.26 11.79
CA GLN A 9 -23.80 15.29 11.42
C GLN A 9 -24.70 15.41 12.64
N HIS A 10 -24.45 14.63 13.70
CA HIS A 10 -25.24 14.65 14.93
C HIS A 10 -25.06 15.94 15.74
N ARG A 11 -23.92 16.61 15.65
CA ARG A 11 -23.76 17.96 16.22
C ARG A 11 -24.61 19.00 15.51
N THR A 12 -24.90 18.78 14.23
CA THR A 12 -25.72 19.68 13.42
C THR A 12 -27.21 19.35 13.54
N ASP A 13 -27.55 18.06 13.60
CA ASP A 13 -28.89 17.53 13.82
C ASP A 13 -28.85 16.28 14.70
N GLY A 14 -28.90 16.49 16.01
CA GLY A 14 -28.80 15.42 17.01
C GLY A 14 -30.02 14.52 17.08
N MET A 15 -31.18 15.01 16.63
CA MET A 15 -32.43 14.26 16.60
C MET A 15 -32.63 13.51 15.28
N GLY A 16 -31.85 13.82 14.25
CA GLY A 16 -31.93 13.19 12.93
C GLY A 16 -33.24 13.51 12.20
N LEU A 17 -33.88 14.63 12.55
CA LEU A 17 -35.16 15.09 11.98
C LEU A 17 -34.98 15.61 10.54
N ASN A 18 -33.81 16.15 10.24
CA ASN A 18 -33.43 16.68 8.94
C ASN A 18 -32.19 15.93 8.45
N LYS A 19 -32.38 14.84 7.71
CA LYS A 19 -31.27 14.07 7.12
C LYS A 19 -30.88 14.64 5.74
N PRO A 20 -29.83 15.48 5.63
CA PRO A 20 -29.32 15.85 4.32
C PRO A 20 -28.73 14.64 3.60
N ALA A 21 -28.61 14.73 2.28
CA ALA A 21 -27.90 13.73 1.48
C ALA A 21 -26.49 13.50 2.04
N SER A 22 -26.06 12.24 2.10
CA SER A 22 -24.75 11.88 2.64
C SER A 22 -23.63 12.56 1.83
N ARG A 23 -22.76 13.27 2.55
CA ARG A 23 -21.53 13.87 2.02
C ARG A 23 -20.28 13.09 2.44
N TYR A 24 -20.46 11.85 2.90
CA TYR A 24 -19.34 11.04 3.41
C TYR A 24 -18.24 10.87 2.36
N ARG A 25 -18.60 10.65 1.08
CA ARG A 25 -17.61 10.51 -0.01
C ARG A 25 -16.78 11.78 -0.18
N GLN A 26 -17.42 12.94 -0.22
CA GLN A 26 -16.72 14.24 -0.33
C GLN A 26 -15.85 14.49 0.90
N PHE A 27 -16.36 14.17 2.09
CA PHE A 27 -15.60 14.24 3.33
C PHE A 27 -14.36 13.35 3.29
N SER A 28 -14.47 12.10 2.81
CA SER A 28 -13.32 11.20 2.67
C SER A 28 -12.26 11.73 1.71
N ILE A 29 -12.66 12.36 0.59
CA ILE A 29 -11.72 12.99 -0.35
C ILE A 29 -11.00 14.16 0.33
N ALA A 30 -11.75 15.07 0.98
CA ALA A 30 -11.18 16.21 1.68
C ALA A 30 -10.20 15.78 2.79
N ILE A 31 -10.50 14.71 3.52
CA ILE A 31 -9.60 14.15 4.53
C ILE A 31 -8.34 13.56 3.88
N ARG A 32 -8.46 12.87 2.74
CA ARG A 32 -7.30 12.33 2.00
C ARG A 32 -6.36 13.47 1.56
N GLU A 33 -6.90 14.53 0.98
CA GLU A 33 -6.14 15.72 0.60
C GLU A 33 -5.48 16.39 1.82
N TRP A 34 -6.25 16.58 2.90
CA TRP A 34 -5.74 17.15 4.14
C TRP A 34 -4.59 16.31 4.73
N GLN A 35 -4.70 14.98 4.72
CA GLN A 35 -3.64 14.08 5.18
C GLN A 35 -2.37 14.23 4.34
N CYS A 36 -2.49 14.36 3.02
CA CYS A 36 -1.35 14.63 2.13
C CYS A 36 -0.67 15.95 2.50
N LEU A 37 -1.45 17.03 2.68
CA LEU A 37 -0.93 18.32 3.12
C LEU A 37 -0.24 18.25 4.49
N GLN A 38 -0.78 17.47 5.43
CA GLN A 38 -0.15 17.28 6.74
C GLN A 38 1.20 16.56 6.62
N MET A 39 1.33 15.57 5.74
CA MET A 39 2.60 14.89 5.52
C MET A 39 3.64 15.82 4.89
N LEU A 40 3.25 16.58 3.86
CA LEU A 40 4.12 17.59 3.25
C LEU A 40 4.56 18.67 4.26
N LYS A 41 3.65 19.10 5.13
CA LYS A 41 3.96 20.05 6.21
C LYS A 41 4.96 19.46 7.20
N ARG A 42 4.78 18.21 7.64
CA ARG A 42 5.69 17.52 8.58
C ARG A 42 7.08 17.31 7.98
N ALA A 43 7.16 17.04 6.68
CA ALA A 43 8.42 16.95 5.96
C ALA A 43 9.08 18.32 5.70
N GLY A 44 8.47 19.43 6.16
CA GLY A 44 9.00 20.78 5.98
C GLY A 44 9.06 21.21 4.52
N ARG A 45 8.25 20.61 3.65
CA ARG A 45 8.44 20.74 2.20
C ARG A 45 8.21 22.17 1.68
N ALA A 46 7.42 22.96 2.40
CA ALA A 46 7.22 24.38 2.12
C ALA A 46 8.48 25.25 2.28
N HIS A 47 9.53 24.75 2.92
CA HIS A 47 10.79 25.49 3.11
C HIS A 47 11.82 25.25 2.01
N TYR A 48 11.56 24.35 1.06
CA TYR A 48 12.43 24.12 -0.08
C TYR A 48 12.11 25.10 -1.22
N PRO A 49 13.12 25.67 -1.92
CA PRO A 49 12.91 26.65 -2.99
C PRO A 49 11.93 26.17 -4.07
N ASP A 50 11.99 24.90 -4.45
CA ASP A 50 11.13 24.31 -5.49
C ASP A 50 9.89 23.60 -4.92
N GLY A 51 9.62 23.76 -3.62
CA GLY A 51 8.45 23.18 -2.95
C GLY A 51 8.30 21.69 -3.24
N ILE A 52 7.10 21.19 -3.50
CA ILE A 52 6.86 19.76 -3.74
C ILE A 52 7.48 19.21 -5.03
N ASN A 53 7.93 20.05 -5.97
CA ASN A 53 8.37 19.60 -7.29
C ASN A 53 9.69 18.82 -7.26
N THR A 54 10.57 19.11 -6.29
CA THR A 54 11.83 18.36 -6.11
C THR A 54 11.74 17.33 -4.98
N MET A 55 10.55 16.77 -4.73
CA MET A 55 10.34 15.71 -3.74
C MET A 55 11.10 14.44 -4.17
N PRO A 56 12.06 13.94 -3.37
CA PRO A 56 12.73 12.70 -3.72
C PRO A 56 11.79 11.50 -3.55
N PRO A 57 12.03 10.40 -4.29
CA PRO A 57 11.33 9.14 -4.07
C PRO A 57 11.44 8.72 -2.60
N GLY A 58 10.31 8.34 -2.00
CA GLY A 58 10.23 7.96 -0.59
C GLY A 58 10.50 9.08 0.41
N GLY A 59 10.62 10.34 0.01
CA GLY A 59 11.01 11.40 0.96
C GLY A 59 9.95 11.77 2.01
N LEU A 60 8.71 11.27 1.89
CA LEU A 60 7.70 11.33 2.96
C LEU A 60 7.61 10.01 3.76
N ALA A 61 8.33 8.97 3.33
CA ALA A 61 8.38 7.71 4.06
C ALA A 61 9.14 7.92 5.38
N VAL A 62 8.58 7.40 6.46
CA VAL A 62 9.26 7.35 7.74
C VAL A 62 10.08 6.07 7.78
N GLU A 63 11.38 6.22 7.97
CA GLU A 63 12.27 5.08 8.18
C GLU A 63 11.93 4.38 9.50
N CYS A 64 11.92 3.05 9.47
CA CYS A 64 11.64 2.27 10.66
C CYS A 64 12.82 2.38 11.64
N PRO A 65 12.62 2.89 12.87
CA PRO A 65 13.70 3.02 13.85
C PRO A 65 14.15 1.68 14.42
N ALA A 66 13.35 0.62 14.25
CA ALA A 66 13.66 -0.73 14.71
C ALA A 66 14.41 -1.57 13.67
N CYS A 67 14.37 -1.20 12.39
CA CYS A 67 15.15 -1.89 11.37
C CYS A 67 16.64 -1.64 11.60
N PRO A 68 17.52 -2.64 11.40
CA PRO A 68 18.96 -2.45 11.54
C PRO A 68 19.46 -1.48 10.47
N ARG A 69 20.13 -0.41 10.91
CA ARG A 69 20.57 0.72 10.08
C ARG A 69 22.02 1.09 10.42
N PRO A 70 22.97 0.87 9.50
CA PRO A 70 24.35 1.33 9.66
C PRO A 70 24.38 2.83 9.99
N ASP A 71 25.35 3.24 10.81
CA ASP A 71 25.59 4.63 11.22
C ASP A 71 24.45 5.32 12.01
N TRP A 72 23.33 4.63 12.27
CA TRP A 72 22.20 5.20 13.01
C TRP A 72 21.88 4.46 14.31
N ASN A 73 21.61 3.15 14.22
CA ASN A 73 21.22 2.34 15.39
C ASN A 73 22.03 1.04 15.54
N LEU A 74 23.04 0.83 14.69
CA LEU A 74 23.99 -0.28 14.79
C LEU A 74 25.31 0.16 15.42
N PRO A 75 26.00 -0.71 16.19
CA PRO A 75 27.37 -0.47 16.64
C PRO A 75 28.35 -0.33 15.46
N ALA A 76 29.42 0.46 15.59
CA ALA A 76 30.38 0.68 14.50
C ALA A 76 31.10 -0.60 14.01
N ASP A 77 31.21 -1.60 14.87
CA ASP A 77 31.83 -2.90 14.62
C ASP A 77 30.82 -4.01 14.29
N TRP A 78 29.57 -3.65 13.95
CA TRP A 78 28.49 -4.62 13.71
C TRP A 78 28.85 -5.68 12.65
N GLU A 79 29.60 -5.31 11.61
CA GLU A 79 30.08 -6.22 10.55
C GLU A 79 31.19 -7.17 11.01
N GLN A 80 31.96 -6.79 12.03
CA GLN A 80 33.10 -7.55 12.53
C GLN A 80 32.71 -8.63 13.54
N ARG A 81 31.41 -8.75 13.84
CA ARG A 81 30.91 -9.75 14.77
C ARG A 81 31.14 -11.18 14.24
N PRO A 82 31.38 -12.13 15.16
CA PRO A 82 31.45 -13.54 14.80
C PRO A 82 30.20 -13.98 14.04
N GLU A 83 30.36 -14.89 13.08
CA GLU A 83 29.28 -15.39 12.21
C GLU A 83 28.02 -15.81 13.00
N GLY A 84 28.19 -16.48 14.15
CA GLY A 84 27.09 -16.89 15.03
C GLY A 84 26.32 -15.76 15.73
N ALA A 85 26.73 -14.50 15.57
CA ALA A 85 26.09 -13.33 16.16
C ALA A 85 25.64 -12.29 15.11
N GLN A 86 25.90 -12.50 13.81
CA GLN A 86 25.53 -11.55 12.76
C GLN A 86 24.01 -11.43 12.58
N TRP A 87 23.26 -12.50 12.84
CA TRP A 87 21.79 -12.53 12.79
C TRP A 87 21.11 -11.47 13.67
N LEU A 88 21.79 -10.95 14.70
CA LEU A 88 21.28 -9.88 15.56
C LEU A 88 21.03 -8.57 14.82
N TYR A 89 21.71 -8.36 13.68
CA TYR A 89 21.64 -7.14 12.87
C TYR A 89 21.07 -7.39 11.47
N GLU A 90 20.49 -8.58 11.24
CA GLU A 90 19.91 -8.94 9.96
C GLU A 90 18.56 -8.22 9.76
N GLU A 91 18.37 -7.61 8.58
CA GLU A 91 17.10 -7.00 8.22
C GLU A 91 16.09 -8.07 7.79
N SER A 92 15.10 -8.31 8.65
CA SER A 92 13.98 -9.18 8.28
C SER A 92 12.91 -8.38 7.54
N VAL A 93 12.84 -8.56 6.23
CA VAL A 93 11.74 -8.02 5.41
C VAL A 93 10.62 -9.06 5.36
N SER A 94 9.50 -8.75 6.00
CA SER A 94 8.28 -9.54 5.89
C SER A 94 7.23 -8.76 5.10
N MET A 95 6.69 -9.40 4.07
CA MET A 95 5.60 -8.85 3.27
C MET A 95 4.34 -9.69 3.53
N ASP A 96 3.27 -9.04 4.00
CA ASP A 96 1.97 -9.68 4.08
C ASP A 96 1.38 -9.81 2.67
N ALA A 97 1.60 -10.97 2.06
CA ALA A 97 0.94 -11.32 0.82
C ALA A 97 -0.50 -11.74 1.12
N CYS A 98 -1.41 -10.77 1.20
CA CYS A 98 -2.83 -11.09 1.16
C CYS A 98 -3.15 -11.72 -0.21
N PHE A 99 -3.42 -13.03 -0.24
CA PHE A 99 -3.83 -13.76 -1.45
C PHE A 99 -5.36 -13.73 -1.68
N LYS A 100 -6.10 -12.86 -0.98
CA LYS A 100 -7.55 -12.70 -1.16
C LYS A 100 -8.02 -11.33 -1.68
N PRO A 101 -7.16 -10.38 -2.12
CA PRO A 101 -7.61 -9.06 -2.51
C PRO A 101 -8.52 -9.17 -3.74
N LYS A 102 -9.58 -8.37 -3.72
CA LYS A 102 -10.53 -8.25 -4.80
C LYS A 102 -10.91 -6.81 -4.95
N LEU A 103 -10.70 -6.27 -6.14
CA LEU A 103 -11.25 -4.98 -6.53
C LEU A 103 -12.00 -5.15 -7.84
N LYS A 104 -13.32 -4.99 -7.80
CA LYS A 104 -14.12 -4.94 -9.03
C LYS A 104 -13.71 -3.72 -9.85
N ALA A 105 -13.61 -3.89 -11.15
CA ALA A 105 -13.37 -2.78 -12.05
C ALA A 105 -14.62 -1.91 -12.11
N HIS A 106 -14.53 -0.71 -11.55
CA HIS A 106 -15.62 0.27 -11.54
C HIS A 106 -15.40 1.42 -12.54
N GLY A 107 -14.31 1.39 -13.32
CA GLY A 107 -13.96 2.47 -14.24
C GLY A 107 -13.67 3.80 -13.55
N LEU A 108 -13.32 3.76 -12.26
CA LEU A 108 -12.97 4.94 -11.49
C LEU A 108 -11.56 5.38 -11.87
N GLN A 109 -11.42 6.64 -12.27
CA GLN A 109 -10.12 7.28 -12.40
C GLN A 109 -9.75 7.87 -11.04
N ASP A 110 -8.77 7.26 -10.37
CA ASP A 110 -8.19 7.81 -9.15
C ASP A 110 -7.02 8.71 -9.51
N LEU A 111 -6.91 9.87 -8.85
CA LEU A 111 -5.75 10.73 -8.97
C LEU A 111 -4.76 10.35 -7.88
N GLU A 112 -3.55 10.01 -8.29
CA GLU A 112 -2.47 9.73 -7.36
C GLU A 112 -2.00 11.04 -6.72
N LEU A 113 -2.21 11.17 -5.41
CA LEU A 113 -1.89 12.40 -4.67
C LEU A 113 -0.41 12.50 -4.26
N MET A 114 0.29 11.37 -4.20
CA MET A 114 1.66 11.27 -3.67
C MET A 114 2.47 10.21 -4.44
N PRO A 115 2.70 10.44 -5.75
CA PRO A 115 3.34 9.46 -6.62
C PRO A 115 4.77 9.19 -6.19
N GLY A 116 5.04 7.97 -5.71
CA GLY A 116 6.39 7.57 -5.30
C GLY A 116 6.94 8.27 -4.06
N TRP A 117 6.15 9.07 -3.32
CA TRP A 117 6.68 9.88 -2.20
C TRP A 117 6.72 9.13 -0.86
N LEU A 118 5.98 8.03 -0.75
CA LEU A 118 5.88 7.20 0.46
C LEU A 118 6.56 5.83 0.20
N TYR A 119 6.06 4.77 0.82
CA TYR A 119 6.61 3.41 0.74
C TYR A 119 6.43 2.72 -0.62
N PHE A 120 5.56 3.24 -1.48
CA PHE A 120 5.33 2.68 -2.81
C PHE A 120 6.08 3.50 -3.86
N VAL A 121 6.54 2.81 -4.92
CA VAL A 121 7.15 3.42 -6.10
C VAL A 121 6.06 4.08 -6.94
N GLU A 122 6.43 5.13 -7.68
CA GLU A 122 5.55 5.76 -8.68
C GLU A 122 5.09 4.76 -9.75
N ASP A 123 3.78 4.77 -10.02
CA ASP A 123 3.11 3.76 -10.84
C ASP A 123 3.69 3.65 -12.26
N GLU A 124 3.88 4.77 -12.94
CA GLU A 124 4.44 4.81 -14.30
C GLU A 124 5.86 4.25 -14.38
N LYS A 125 6.71 4.59 -13.40
CA LYS A 125 8.07 4.08 -13.30
C LYS A 125 8.08 2.58 -13.03
N TYR A 126 7.20 2.11 -12.14
CA TYR A 126 7.07 0.70 -11.81
C TYR A 126 6.60 -0.11 -13.03
N HIS A 127 5.60 0.36 -13.76
CA HIS A 127 5.12 -0.31 -14.97
C HIS A 127 6.15 -0.33 -16.10
N THR A 128 6.90 0.75 -16.28
CA THR A 128 8.01 0.81 -17.24
C THR A 128 9.08 -0.22 -16.88
N PHE A 129 9.46 -0.30 -15.60
CA PHE A 129 10.41 -1.29 -15.11
C PHE A 129 9.92 -2.72 -15.33
N ILE A 130 8.67 -3.05 -15.01
CA ILE A 130 8.14 -4.40 -15.26
C ILE A 130 8.17 -4.74 -16.76
N GLY A 131 7.88 -3.78 -17.64
CA GLY A 131 7.88 -3.99 -19.09
C GLY A 131 9.25 -4.40 -19.66
N THR A 132 10.36 -4.09 -18.98
CA THR A 132 11.71 -4.48 -19.42
C THR A 132 12.15 -5.83 -18.87
N HIS A 133 11.39 -6.44 -17.96
CA HIS A 133 11.77 -7.69 -17.29
C HIS A 133 10.88 -8.84 -17.76
N VAL A 134 11.48 -10.02 -17.90
CA VAL A 134 10.74 -11.25 -18.17
C VAL A 134 10.33 -11.86 -16.83
N GLU A 135 9.07 -12.28 -16.71
CA GLU A 135 8.64 -13.06 -15.55
C GLU A 135 9.46 -14.35 -15.47
N GLU A 136 10.33 -14.44 -14.46
CA GLU A 136 11.08 -15.66 -14.21
C GLU A 136 10.18 -16.73 -13.60
N GLN A 137 10.27 -17.94 -14.14
CA GLN A 137 9.56 -19.07 -13.59
C GLN A 137 10.21 -19.48 -12.26
N GLU A 138 9.57 -19.09 -11.17
CA GLU A 138 9.96 -19.51 -9.82
C GLU A 138 10.09 -21.04 -9.74
N ARG A 139 11.33 -21.53 -9.62
CA ARG A 139 11.61 -22.96 -9.46
C ARG A 139 11.26 -23.36 -8.04
N GLY A 140 10.20 -24.13 -7.88
CA GLY A 140 9.87 -24.76 -6.60
C GLY A 140 10.98 -25.71 -6.19
N SER A 141 11.77 -25.35 -5.18
CA SER A 141 12.76 -26.23 -4.55
C SER A 141 12.12 -27.31 -3.67
N CYS A 142 10.81 -27.26 -3.47
CA CYS A 142 10.07 -28.12 -2.56
C CYS A 142 8.92 -28.82 -3.31
N ASP A 143 8.70 -30.11 -3.02
CA ASP A 143 7.58 -30.90 -3.54
C ASP A 143 6.19 -30.41 -3.08
N SER A 144 6.15 -29.44 -2.15
CA SER A 144 4.90 -28.83 -1.72
C SER A 144 4.39 -27.83 -2.76
N GLN A 145 3.30 -28.21 -3.42
CA GLN A 145 2.56 -27.30 -4.30
C GLN A 145 1.76 -26.31 -3.44
N PHE A 146 2.31 -25.12 -3.19
CA PHE A 146 1.56 -24.04 -2.56
C PHE A 146 0.40 -23.58 -3.47
N ALA A 147 -0.77 -24.17 -3.27
CA ALA A 147 -1.94 -23.96 -4.13
C ALA A 147 -2.40 -22.49 -4.21
N ALA A 148 -2.07 -21.66 -3.23
CA ALA A 148 -2.33 -20.22 -3.27
C ALA A 148 -1.44 -19.49 -4.29
N ILE A 149 -0.14 -19.83 -4.33
CA ILE A 149 0.85 -19.21 -5.22
C ILE A 149 0.55 -19.58 -6.68
N LEU A 150 0.34 -20.88 -6.95
CA LEU A 150 -0.02 -21.35 -8.30
C LEU A 150 -1.29 -20.68 -8.85
N LYS A 151 -2.29 -20.48 -7.98
CA LYS A 151 -3.55 -19.84 -8.36
C LYS A 151 -3.40 -18.33 -8.53
N ALA A 152 -2.53 -17.67 -7.77
CA ALA A 152 -2.29 -16.24 -7.91
C ALA A 152 -1.68 -15.92 -9.30
N LYS A 153 -0.80 -16.80 -9.79
CA LYS A 153 -0.18 -16.68 -11.11
C LYS A 153 -1.13 -16.94 -12.28
N THR A 154 -2.16 -17.76 -12.09
CA THR A 154 -2.99 -18.27 -13.19
C THR A 154 -4.40 -17.69 -13.26
N LEU A 155 -4.95 -17.17 -12.14
CA LEU A 155 -6.34 -16.74 -12.08
C LEU A 155 -6.48 -15.21 -12.16
N ARG A 156 -6.75 -14.72 -13.36
CA ARG A 156 -7.35 -13.39 -13.55
C ARG A 156 -8.88 -13.51 -13.60
N THR A 157 -9.57 -12.79 -12.72
CA THR A 157 -11.04 -12.77 -12.74
C THR A 157 -11.54 -11.63 -13.62
N HIS A 158 -12.24 -11.94 -14.71
CA HIS A 158 -12.83 -10.93 -15.59
C HIS A 158 -13.73 -9.95 -14.81
N GLY A 159 -13.61 -8.65 -15.10
CA GLY A 159 -14.36 -7.58 -14.43
C GLY A 159 -13.77 -7.13 -13.09
N TYR A 160 -12.54 -7.52 -12.76
CA TYR A 160 -11.80 -7.08 -11.58
C TYR A 160 -10.52 -6.35 -12.00
N SER A 161 -10.23 -5.22 -11.35
CA SER A 161 -8.96 -4.49 -11.46
C SER A 161 -7.85 -5.17 -10.63
N VAL A 162 -8.22 -5.82 -9.53
CA VAL A 162 -7.31 -6.63 -8.70
C VAL A 162 -7.98 -7.97 -8.42
N SER A 163 -7.29 -9.08 -8.69
CA SER A 163 -7.80 -10.43 -8.45
C SER A 163 -6.79 -11.31 -7.72
N GLY A 164 -7.15 -11.75 -6.51
CA GLY A 164 -6.48 -12.83 -5.81
C GLY A 164 -7.01 -14.23 -6.18
N PRO A 165 -6.28 -15.30 -5.84
CA PRO A 165 -6.61 -16.70 -6.16
C PRO A 165 -7.94 -17.19 -5.57
N ILE A 166 -9.01 -17.30 -6.36
CA ILE A 166 -10.29 -17.84 -5.90
C ILE A 166 -10.97 -18.78 -6.90
N ARG A 167 -11.38 -19.94 -6.38
CA ARG A 167 -12.32 -20.87 -6.99
C ARG A 167 -13.73 -20.32 -6.83
N LYS A 168 -14.39 -19.86 -7.90
CA LYS A 168 -15.86 -19.88 -7.92
C LYS A 168 -16.26 -21.35 -7.95
N LYS A 169 -17.05 -21.83 -6.99
CA LYS A 169 -17.74 -23.11 -7.19
C LYS A 169 -18.54 -22.97 -8.50
N PRO A 170 -18.46 -23.92 -9.44
CA PRO A 170 -19.40 -23.92 -10.54
C PRO A 170 -20.80 -23.86 -9.94
N LYS A 171 -21.63 -22.92 -10.42
CA LYS A 171 -23.07 -23.09 -10.24
C LYS A 171 -23.38 -24.40 -10.95
N LEU A 172 -23.61 -25.47 -10.19
CA LEU A 172 -24.32 -26.62 -10.71
C LEU A 172 -25.61 -26.04 -11.29
N GLY A 173 -25.74 -26.08 -12.61
CA GLY A 173 -26.99 -25.76 -13.26
C GLY A 173 -28.06 -26.62 -12.59
N SER A 174 -29.08 -25.97 -12.06
CA SER A 174 -30.34 -26.63 -11.79
C SER A 174 -30.84 -27.19 -13.12
N SER A 175 -30.76 -28.51 -13.24
CA SER A 175 -31.57 -29.30 -14.18
C SER A 175 -33.04 -28.96 -14.05
#